data_AF-A0A099LTF1-F1
#
_entry.id   AF-A0A099LTF1-F1
#
_cell.length_a   1.000
_cell.length_b   1.000
_cell.length_c   1.000
_cell.angle_alpha   90.00
_cell.angle_beta   90.00
_cell.angle_gamma   90.00
#
_symmetry.space_group_name_H-M   'P 1'
#
loop_
_entity.id
_entity.type
_entity.pdbx_description
1 polymer ?
#
loop_
_entity_poly.entity_id
_entity_poly.type
_entity_poly.pdbx_seq_one_letter_code
_entity_poly.pdbx_strand_id
1 'polypeptide(L)'
;MCYHQLFPPRKRVFGADLTLYKGYFIPFANGDADLYMSYNQVAHYYDFEVSEFVDGSNEEIQFAADASGYVKPGRYYLSVTGRGRYQAVNLTATVDSAPPTPPTQEQDDLAPVMLQSGQAQHLTVHQQRYAAVYVPEGVSEVRIWLTDLTPSDSQGNVNLYASREHWPTPEQHQFASRYAGSNQYLAIPVEQAGYLHFALNAPQQGDDVEMVVYFH
;
A
#
# COMPACT_ATOMS: atom_id res chain seq x y z
N MET A 1 17.49 -23.32 22.05
CA MET A 1 17.10 -22.58 20.84
C MET A 1 15.64 -22.21 20.98
N CYS A 2 15.34 -20.94 21.27
CA CYS A 2 13.96 -20.45 21.43
C CYS A 2 13.72 -19.41 20.34
N TYR A 3 12.74 -19.65 19.47
CA TYR A 3 12.18 -18.63 18.59
C TYR A 3 11.24 -17.75 19.42
N HIS A 4 11.54 -16.45 19.51
CA HIS A 4 10.55 -15.43 19.87
C HIS A 4 9.98 -14.85 18.57
N GLN A 5 8.82 -15.35 18.15
CA GLN A 5 7.94 -14.62 17.23
C GLN A 5 7.24 -13.53 18.05
N LEU A 6 7.60 -12.27 17.79
CA LEU A 6 6.86 -11.12 18.26
C LEU A 6 5.61 -10.96 17.39
N PHE A 7 4.49 -11.54 17.83
CA PHE A 7 3.17 -11.19 17.29
C PHE A 7 2.79 -9.79 17.79
N PRO A 8 2.49 -8.81 16.91
CA PRO A 8 1.96 -7.52 17.34
C PRO A 8 0.51 -7.67 17.88
N PRO A 9 0.00 -6.67 18.63
CA PRO A 9 -1.07 -6.87 19.60
C PRO A 9 -2.47 -6.99 18.99
N ARG A 10 -3.17 -8.01 19.48
CA ARG A 10 -4.62 -8.21 19.68
C ARG A 10 -5.59 -7.00 19.56
N LYS A 11 -6.70 -7.27 18.85
CA LYS A 11 -8.14 -6.97 19.12
C LYS A 11 -8.76 -5.65 18.60
N ARG A 12 -9.97 -5.74 17.99
CA ARG A 12 -11.31 -5.44 18.58
C ARG A 12 -12.50 -5.63 17.59
N VAL A 13 -13.55 -6.29 18.10
CA VAL A 13 -15.03 -6.28 17.87
C VAL A 13 -15.62 -6.00 16.48
N PHE A 14 -16.44 -6.94 16.00
CA PHE A 14 -17.28 -6.89 14.82
C PHE A 14 -18.67 -7.36 15.26
N GLY A 15 -19.65 -6.46 15.19
CA GLY A 15 -21.06 -6.81 15.16
C GLY A 15 -21.60 -6.22 13.88
N ALA A 16 -22.33 -7.00 13.10
CA ALA A 16 -23.31 -6.41 12.20
C ALA A 16 -24.62 -6.39 12.99
N ASP A 17 -25.15 -5.22 13.29
CA ASP A 17 -26.57 -5.06 13.65
C ASP A 17 -27.31 -4.80 12.33
N LEU A 18 -28.31 -5.62 12.02
CA LEU A 18 -29.05 -5.58 10.76
C LEU A 18 -30.50 -5.21 11.04
N THR A 19 -30.81 -3.93 11.25
CA THR A 19 -32.18 -3.56 11.62
C THR A 19 -33.04 -3.20 10.39
N LEU A 20 -34.12 -3.95 10.13
CA LEU A 20 -35.17 -3.61 9.15
C LEU A 20 -36.17 -2.59 9.73
N TYR A 21 -36.39 -1.46 9.06
CA TYR A 21 -37.41 -0.45 9.43
C TYR A 21 -38.48 -0.22 8.34
N LYS A 22 -39.73 -0.18 8.82
CA LYS A 22 -41.05 0.10 8.23
C LYS A 22 -41.12 1.00 6.97
N GLY A 23 -41.82 0.51 5.95
CA GLY A 23 -42.58 1.30 4.96
C GLY A 23 -44.09 1.28 5.26
N TYR A 24 -44.82 2.35 4.92
CA TYR A 24 -46.20 2.64 5.35
C TYR A 24 -47.23 1.49 5.16
N PHE A 25 -48.08 1.30 6.17
CA PHE A 25 -49.21 0.35 6.20
C PHE A 25 -50.21 0.66 5.07
N ILE A 26 -50.38 -0.27 4.12
CA ILE A 26 -51.47 -0.25 3.14
C ILE A 26 -52.34 -1.48 3.42
N PRO A 27 -53.64 -1.33 3.73
CA PRO A 27 -54.48 -2.35 4.37
C PRO A 27 -54.80 -3.63 3.56
N PHE A 28 -54.05 -3.93 2.49
CA PHE A 28 -54.25 -5.13 1.67
C PHE A 28 -52.95 -5.87 1.27
N ALA A 29 -51.79 -5.48 1.80
CA ALA A 29 -50.53 -6.19 1.55
C ALA A 29 -50.00 -6.79 2.87
N ASN A 30 -50.51 -7.97 3.25
CA ASN A 30 -49.95 -8.81 4.33
C ASN A 30 -48.66 -9.51 3.88
N GLY A 31 -47.85 -8.84 3.06
CA GLY A 31 -46.63 -9.41 2.50
C GLY A 31 -45.56 -9.43 3.58
N ASP A 32 -45.52 -10.51 4.33
CA ASP A 32 -44.40 -10.81 5.21
C ASP A 32 -43.17 -11.13 4.35
N ALA A 33 -42.04 -10.51 4.66
CA ALA A 33 -40.82 -10.61 3.88
C ALA A 33 -39.72 -11.11 4.80
N ASP A 34 -39.40 -12.38 4.61
CA ASP A 34 -38.42 -13.12 5.38
C ASP A 34 -37.01 -12.86 4.81
N LEU A 35 -36.01 -12.90 5.67
CA LEU A 35 -34.60 -12.62 5.44
C LEU A 35 -33.80 -13.87 5.77
N TYR A 36 -32.96 -14.22 4.81
CA TYR A 36 -32.11 -15.39 4.84
C TYR A 36 -30.68 -15.00 4.52
N MET A 37 -29.73 -15.71 5.12
CA MET A 37 -28.30 -15.48 4.94
C MET A 37 -27.54 -16.79 4.78
N SER A 38 -26.47 -16.75 3.97
CA SER A 38 -25.49 -17.83 3.89
C SER A 38 -24.07 -17.31 3.64
N TYR A 39 -23.10 -17.98 4.22
CA TYR A 39 -21.68 -17.68 4.05
C TYR A 39 -21.05 -18.50 2.92
N ASN A 40 -20.42 -17.84 1.96
CA ASN A 40 -19.74 -18.39 0.78
C ASN A 40 -20.62 -19.25 -0.15
N GLN A 41 -21.93 -19.23 0.03
CA GLN A 41 -22.91 -19.87 -0.84
C GLN A 41 -24.15 -18.98 -0.98
N VAL A 42 -24.83 -19.07 -2.11
CA VAL A 42 -26.04 -18.26 -2.38
C VAL A 42 -27.15 -18.69 -1.43
N ALA A 43 -27.70 -17.74 -0.68
CA ALA A 43 -28.85 -18.00 0.18
C ALA A 43 -30.14 -18.08 -0.66
N HIS A 44 -30.96 -19.08 -0.37
CA HIS A 44 -32.32 -19.23 -0.86
C HIS A 44 -33.28 -19.42 0.33
N TYR A 45 -34.56 -19.10 0.17
CA TYR A 45 -35.55 -19.29 1.24
C TYR A 45 -35.72 -20.76 1.70
N TYR A 46 -35.28 -21.72 0.87
CA TYR A 46 -35.30 -23.15 1.16
C TYR A 46 -33.90 -23.75 1.42
N ASP A 47 -32.85 -22.94 1.30
CA ASP A 47 -31.46 -23.37 1.47
C ASP A 47 -30.63 -22.18 1.98
N PHE A 48 -30.48 -22.12 3.31
CA PHE A 48 -29.84 -21.02 4.02
C PHE A 48 -29.15 -21.51 5.30
N GLU A 49 -28.21 -20.71 5.81
CA GLU A 49 -27.52 -21.00 7.06
C GLU A 49 -28.20 -20.33 8.25
N VAL A 50 -28.64 -19.07 8.09
CA VAL A 50 -29.25 -18.27 9.15
C VAL A 50 -30.48 -17.55 8.62
N SER A 51 -31.52 -17.50 9.45
CA SER A 51 -32.71 -16.68 9.28
C SER A 51 -33.24 -16.34 10.66
N GLU A 52 -33.76 -15.14 10.83
CA GLU A 52 -34.60 -14.81 11.98
C GLU A 52 -36.04 -14.86 11.52
N PHE A 53 -36.77 -15.89 11.92
CA PHE A 53 -38.17 -16.04 11.56
C PHE A 53 -39.05 -15.33 12.60
N VAL A 54 -39.42 -14.08 12.32
CA VAL A 54 -40.34 -13.30 13.16
C VAL A 54 -41.59 -12.91 12.38
N ASP A 55 -42.70 -12.63 13.08
CA ASP A 55 -43.92 -12.18 12.42
C ASP A 55 -43.71 -10.77 11.83
N GLY A 56 -43.76 -10.67 10.51
CA GLY A 56 -43.63 -9.41 9.77
C GLY A 56 -42.20 -9.09 9.34
N SER A 57 -42.07 -8.17 8.37
CA SER A 57 -40.81 -7.90 7.66
C SER A 57 -39.71 -7.17 8.43
N ASN A 58 -39.79 -7.07 9.77
CA ASN A 58 -38.78 -6.41 10.59
C ASN A 58 -37.86 -7.47 11.20
N GLU A 59 -36.98 -8.00 10.37
CA GLU A 59 -36.04 -9.05 10.74
C GLU A 59 -34.62 -8.51 10.84
N GLU A 60 -33.80 -9.18 11.64
CA GLU A 60 -32.42 -8.78 11.87
C GLU A 60 -31.53 -10.02 11.90
N ILE A 61 -30.41 -10.00 11.17
CA ILE A 61 -29.39 -11.04 11.24
C ILE A 61 -28.10 -10.39 11.68
N GLN A 62 -27.68 -10.73 12.91
CA GLN A 62 -26.42 -10.29 13.44
C GLN A 62 -25.31 -11.30 13.20
N PHE A 63 -24.20 -10.84 12.62
CA PHE A 63 -23.02 -11.67 12.46
C PHE A 63 -22.20 -11.67 13.73
N ALA A 64 -22.10 -12.84 14.37
CA ALA A 64 -21.24 -13.00 15.53
C ALA A 64 -19.76 -12.84 15.13
N ALA A 65 -19.06 -12.00 15.88
CA ALA A 65 -17.61 -12.01 15.90
C ALA A 65 -17.07 -13.37 16.40
N ASP A 66 -15.96 -13.81 15.82
CA ASP A 66 -15.17 -14.91 16.34
C ASP A 66 -14.36 -14.49 17.59
N ALA A 67 -13.51 -15.39 18.11
CA ALA A 67 -12.67 -15.12 19.28
C ALA A 67 -11.65 -13.99 19.08
N SER A 68 -11.31 -13.64 17.83
CA SER A 68 -10.47 -12.49 17.53
C SER A 68 -11.25 -11.18 17.64
N GLY A 69 -12.58 -11.28 17.71
CA GLY A 69 -13.52 -10.19 17.66
C GLY A 69 -13.99 -9.90 16.25
N TYR A 70 -13.75 -10.75 15.25
CA TYR A 70 -13.95 -10.44 13.82
C TYR A 70 -15.09 -11.26 13.20
N VAL A 71 -15.94 -10.69 12.34
CA VAL A 71 -16.82 -11.53 11.51
C VAL A 71 -15.95 -12.31 10.52
N LYS A 72 -16.39 -13.52 10.20
CA LYS A 72 -15.62 -14.43 9.36
C LYS A 72 -15.33 -13.79 7.99
N PRO A 73 -14.08 -13.77 7.50
CA PRO A 73 -13.76 -13.14 6.21
C PRO A 73 -14.26 -14.00 5.05
N GLY A 74 -15.17 -13.47 4.23
CA GLY A 74 -15.72 -14.17 3.07
C GLY A 74 -16.90 -13.44 2.45
N ARG A 75 -17.62 -14.11 1.55
CA ARG A 75 -18.81 -13.57 0.88
C ARG A 75 -20.05 -13.94 1.69
N TYR A 76 -20.86 -12.94 2.02
CA TYR A 76 -22.16 -13.14 2.66
C TYR A 76 -23.25 -12.90 1.63
N TYR A 77 -24.12 -13.88 1.44
CA TYR A 77 -25.25 -13.80 0.52
C TYR A 77 -26.52 -13.60 1.33
N LEU A 78 -27.27 -12.55 0.99
CA LEU A 78 -28.55 -12.21 1.61
C LEU A 78 -29.67 -12.47 0.61
N SER A 79 -30.76 -13.09 1.09
CA SER A 79 -31.96 -13.33 0.30
C SER A 79 -33.17 -12.81 1.06
N VAL A 80 -33.96 -11.96 0.40
CA VAL A 80 -35.24 -11.45 0.92
C VAL A 80 -36.35 -12.12 0.13
N THR A 81 -37.27 -12.81 0.80
CA THR A 81 -38.34 -13.56 0.15
C THR A 81 -39.65 -13.34 0.88
N GLY A 82 -40.70 -12.98 0.15
CA GLY A 82 -42.04 -12.88 0.73
C GLY A 82 -42.94 -14.05 0.41
N ARG A 83 -43.82 -14.40 1.36
CA ARG A 83 -44.85 -15.45 1.19
C ARG A 83 -46.14 -14.96 0.52
N GLY A 84 -46.22 -13.65 0.31
CA GLY A 84 -47.28 -12.96 -0.42
C GLY A 84 -46.73 -11.74 -1.16
N ARG A 85 -47.61 -10.90 -1.72
CA ARG A 85 -47.19 -9.64 -2.34
C ARG A 85 -46.70 -8.68 -1.26
N TYR A 86 -45.42 -8.35 -1.28
CA TYR A 86 -44.80 -7.29 -0.48
C TYR A 86 -44.38 -6.13 -1.37
N GLN A 87 -44.24 -4.94 -0.78
CA GLN A 87 -43.76 -3.74 -1.46
C GLN A 87 -42.99 -2.86 -0.47
N ALA A 88 -42.04 -2.07 -0.99
CA ALA A 88 -41.26 -1.11 -0.22
C ALA A 88 -40.43 -1.70 0.94
N VAL A 89 -39.78 -2.84 0.72
CA VAL A 89 -38.77 -3.39 1.65
C VAL A 89 -37.44 -2.67 1.44
N ASN A 90 -36.82 -2.20 2.52
CA ASN A 90 -35.49 -1.61 2.51
C ASN A 90 -34.50 -2.58 3.17
N LEU A 91 -33.51 -3.05 2.41
CA LEU A 91 -32.39 -3.81 2.94
C LEU A 91 -31.21 -2.86 3.15
N THR A 92 -30.77 -2.71 4.40
CA THR A 92 -29.59 -1.91 4.76
C THR A 92 -28.53 -2.85 5.29
N ALA A 93 -27.33 -2.83 4.73
CA ALA A 93 -26.19 -3.54 5.29
C ALA A 93 -25.16 -2.52 5.78
N THR A 94 -24.85 -2.53 7.07
CA THR A 94 -23.84 -1.68 7.69
C THR A 94 -22.61 -2.53 7.99
N VAL A 95 -21.45 -2.00 7.63
CA VAL A 95 -20.15 -2.61 7.94
C VAL A 95 -19.28 -1.50 8.51
N ASP A 96 -18.97 -1.58 9.79
CA ASP A 96 -18.02 -0.69 10.43
C ASP A 96 -16.60 -1.16 10.09
N SER A 97 -16.00 -0.55 9.08
CA SER A 97 -14.60 -0.78 8.72
C SER A 97 -13.68 0.23 9.42
N ALA A 98 -12.63 -0.24 10.08
CA ALA A 98 -11.53 0.64 10.47
C ALA A 98 -10.92 1.30 9.20
N PRO A 99 -10.43 2.55 9.29
CA PRO A 99 -9.73 3.17 8.17
C PRO A 99 -8.54 2.28 7.76
N PRO A 100 -8.24 2.19 6.44
CA PRO A 100 -7.14 1.38 5.97
C PRO A 100 -5.85 1.83 6.68
N THR A 101 -5.10 0.88 7.22
CA THR A 101 -3.76 1.16 7.68
C THR A 101 -2.96 1.62 6.45
N PRO A 102 -2.30 2.80 6.47
CA PRO A 102 -1.44 3.18 5.36
C PRO A 102 -0.43 2.05 5.13
N PRO A 103 -0.12 1.70 3.86
CA PRO A 103 0.86 0.66 3.58
C PRO A 103 2.15 1.02 4.32
N THR A 104 2.78 0.03 4.94
CA THR A 104 4.13 0.19 5.48
C THR A 104 5.01 0.58 4.30
N GLN A 105 5.48 1.83 4.22
CA GLN A 105 6.45 2.22 3.21
C GLN A 105 7.65 1.29 3.36
N GLU A 106 8.00 0.58 2.29
CA GLU A 106 9.27 -0.15 2.26
C GLU A 106 10.38 0.87 2.53
N GLN A 107 11.16 0.61 3.57
CA GLN A 107 12.21 1.52 3.99
C GLN A 107 13.46 1.22 3.17
N ASP A 108 14.12 2.28 2.69
CA ASP A 108 15.42 2.13 2.06
C ASP A 108 16.45 1.51 3.00
N ASP A 109 17.27 0.63 2.45
CA ASP A 109 18.56 0.31 3.04
C ASP A 109 19.47 1.53 2.91
N LEU A 110 20.01 2.04 4.01
CA LEU A 110 20.88 3.22 3.99
C LEU A 110 22.37 2.86 3.94
N ALA A 111 22.72 1.58 3.85
CA ALA A 111 24.09 1.16 3.60
C ALA A 111 24.55 1.67 2.21
N PRO A 112 25.69 2.38 2.12
CA PRO A 112 26.17 2.87 0.84
C PRO A 112 26.56 1.73 -0.12
N VAL A 113 26.08 1.81 -1.35
CA VAL A 113 26.50 0.90 -2.42
C VAL A 113 27.82 1.37 -3.00
N MET A 114 28.83 0.49 -3.00
CA MET A 114 30.13 0.78 -3.62
C MET A 114 30.07 0.54 -5.12
N LEU A 115 30.21 1.61 -5.89
CA LEU A 115 30.18 1.60 -7.34
C LEU A 115 31.55 1.22 -7.92
N GLN A 116 31.52 0.67 -9.13
CA GLN A 116 32.70 0.38 -9.94
C GLN A 116 32.57 1.10 -11.28
N SER A 117 33.67 1.64 -11.79
CA SER A 117 33.67 2.36 -13.06
C SER A 117 33.25 1.42 -14.21
N GLY A 118 32.31 1.87 -15.03
CA GLY A 118 31.73 1.13 -16.15
C GLY A 118 30.74 0.04 -15.77
N GLN A 119 30.49 -0.21 -14.48
CA GLN A 119 29.50 -1.19 -14.04
C GLN A 119 28.19 -0.49 -13.63
N ALA A 120 27.11 -0.86 -14.32
CA ALA A 120 25.77 -0.44 -13.96
C ALA A 120 25.31 -1.11 -12.66
N GLN A 121 24.67 -0.33 -11.79
CA GLN A 121 24.03 -0.82 -10.57
C GLN A 121 22.56 -0.47 -10.53
N HIS A 122 21.73 -1.47 -10.29
CA HIS A 122 20.31 -1.30 -10.09
C HIS A 122 20.04 -0.95 -8.62
N LEU A 123 19.37 0.17 -8.40
CA LEU A 123 19.00 0.69 -7.09
C LEU A 123 17.50 0.97 -7.06
N THR A 124 16.80 0.33 -6.15
CA THR A 124 15.45 0.76 -5.75
C THR A 124 15.60 1.89 -4.75
N VAL A 125 14.97 3.03 -5.03
CA VAL A 125 14.94 4.21 -4.16
C VAL A 125 13.50 4.47 -3.76
N HIS A 126 13.19 4.41 -2.47
CA HIS A 126 11.88 4.81 -1.97
C HIS A 126 11.86 6.29 -1.56
N GLN A 127 12.90 6.74 -0.85
CA GLN A 127 13.12 8.11 -0.40
C GLN A 127 14.60 8.52 -0.42
N GLN A 128 15.51 7.64 -0.01
CA GLN A 128 16.92 7.96 0.18
C GLN A 128 17.80 6.72 -0.02
N ARG A 129 18.75 6.80 -0.96
CA ARG A 129 19.82 5.80 -1.09
C ARG A 129 21.18 6.46 -1.16
N TYR A 130 22.19 5.76 -0.66
CA TYR A 130 23.57 6.21 -0.69
C TYR A 130 24.39 5.33 -1.62
N ALA A 131 25.29 5.95 -2.37
CA ALA A 131 26.29 5.26 -3.15
C ALA A 131 27.63 5.98 -3.03
N ALA A 132 28.73 5.29 -3.28
CA ALA A 132 30.04 5.90 -3.30
C ALA A 132 30.96 5.21 -4.30
N VAL A 133 31.93 5.96 -4.81
CA VAL A 133 32.99 5.42 -5.67
C VAL A 133 34.33 5.94 -5.17
N TYR A 134 35.35 5.07 -5.17
CA TYR A 134 36.73 5.50 -4.97
C TYR A 134 37.34 5.88 -6.31
N VAL A 135 37.78 7.13 -6.42
CA VAL A 135 38.44 7.66 -7.62
C VAL A 135 39.95 7.54 -7.45
N PRO A 136 40.66 6.78 -8.29
CA PRO A 136 42.11 6.64 -8.21
C PRO A 136 42.83 7.88 -8.74
N GLU A 137 44.14 7.97 -8.48
CA GLU A 137 45.00 9.00 -9.09
C GLU A 137 44.98 8.91 -10.62
N GLY A 138 45.10 10.06 -11.29
CA GLY A 138 45.14 10.15 -12.75
C GLY A 138 43.78 10.28 -13.44
N VAL A 139 42.67 10.18 -12.70
CA VAL A 139 41.32 10.51 -13.20
C VAL A 139 41.11 12.02 -13.12
N SER A 140 40.66 12.62 -14.22
CA SER A 140 40.43 14.06 -14.34
C SER A 140 38.96 14.43 -14.22
N GLU A 141 38.07 13.51 -14.57
CA GLU A 141 36.63 13.71 -14.52
C GLU A 141 35.90 12.40 -14.21
N VAL A 142 34.86 12.49 -13.40
CA VAL A 142 33.93 11.40 -13.12
C VAL A 142 32.58 11.78 -13.68
N ARG A 143 32.02 10.94 -14.55
CA ARG A 143 30.68 11.13 -15.11
C ARG A 143 29.73 10.09 -14.57
N ILE A 144 28.53 10.52 -14.24
CA ILE A 144 27.50 9.70 -13.60
C ILE A 144 26.22 9.84 -14.39
N TRP A 145 25.60 8.71 -14.70
CA TRP A 145 24.26 8.63 -15.28
C TRP A 145 23.36 7.86 -14.34
N LEU A 146 22.17 8.41 -14.14
CA LEU A 146 21.03 7.74 -13.55
C LEU A 146 19.98 7.56 -14.65
N THR A 147 19.57 6.33 -14.88
CA THR A 147 18.53 5.98 -15.86
C THR A 147 17.32 5.46 -15.12
N ASP A 148 16.15 6.04 -15.42
CA ASP A 148 14.88 5.56 -14.87
C ASP A 148 14.52 4.21 -15.50
N LEU A 149 14.26 3.20 -14.66
CA LEU A 149 13.83 1.87 -15.07
C LEU A 149 12.32 1.66 -14.86
N THR A 150 11.64 2.62 -14.24
CA THR A 150 10.24 2.50 -13.86
C THR A 150 9.36 2.76 -15.09
N PRO A 151 8.24 2.01 -15.26
CA PRO A 151 7.31 2.27 -16.36
C PRO A 151 6.78 3.71 -16.33
N SER A 152 6.43 4.24 -17.51
CA SER A 152 6.08 5.66 -17.75
C SER A 152 4.84 6.20 -17.02
N ASP A 153 4.17 5.38 -16.21
CA ASP A 153 3.07 5.77 -15.32
C ASP A 153 3.51 6.06 -13.88
N SER A 154 4.78 5.82 -13.54
CA SER A 154 5.40 6.30 -12.30
C SER A 154 5.65 7.80 -12.36
N GLN A 155 5.35 8.50 -11.26
CA GLN A 155 5.69 9.92 -11.05
C GLN A 155 6.93 10.09 -10.18
N GLY A 156 7.73 9.03 -10.01
CA GLY A 156 8.91 9.11 -9.17
C GLY A 156 9.92 10.15 -9.67
N ASN A 157 10.65 10.70 -8.72
CA ASN A 157 11.60 11.77 -8.99
C ASN A 157 12.80 11.65 -8.05
N VAL A 158 13.79 10.90 -8.53
CA VAL A 158 15.06 10.70 -7.83
C VAL A 158 16.05 11.78 -8.24
N ASN A 159 16.39 12.64 -7.29
CA ASN A 159 17.43 13.66 -7.43
C ASN A 159 18.80 13.08 -7.06
N LEU A 160 19.84 13.49 -7.77
CA LEU A 160 21.21 13.03 -7.53
C LEU A 160 22.08 14.17 -6.98
N TYR A 161 22.66 13.93 -5.80
CA TYR A 161 23.61 14.83 -5.14
C TYR A 161 24.96 14.15 -4.98
N ALA A 162 26.04 14.93 -5.03
CA ALA A 162 27.39 14.44 -4.80
C ALA A 162 28.24 15.39 -3.93
N SER A 163 29.17 14.82 -3.19
CA SER A 163 30.20 15.56 -2.44
C SER A 163 31.47 14.72 -2.28
N ARG A 164 32.63 15.37 -2.32
CA ARG A 164 33.94 14.71 -2.11
C ARG A 164 34.30 14.57 -0.63
N GLU A 165 33.67 15.34 0.24
CA GLU A 165 34.11 15.52 1.63
C GLU A 165 33.19 14.87 2.66
N HIS A 166 31.92 14.70 2.32
CA HIS A 166 30.89 14.20 3.23
C HIS A 166 29.78 13.52 2.45
N TRP A 167 28.92 12.76 3.13
CA TRP A 167 27.67 12.30 2.54
C TRP A 167 26.78 13.51 2.22
N PRO A 168 26.35 13.69 0.96
CA PRO A 168 25.58 14.86 0.58
C PRO A 168 24.13 14.76 1.07
N THR A 169 23.51 15.92 1.27
CA THR A 169 22.06 16.09 1.49
C THR A 169 21.52 17.11 0.47
N PRO A 170 20.19 17.22 0.31
CA PRO A 170 19.60 18.26 -0.53
C PRO A 170 20.05 19.68 -0.14
N GLU A 171 20.26 19.94 1.15
CA GLU A 171 20.69 21.24 1.69
C GLU A 171 22.21 21.42 1.66
N GLN A 172 22.97 20.33 1.73
CA GLN A 172 24.43 20.34 1.81
C GLN A 172 25.05 19.38 0.80
N HIS A 173 25.44 19.91 -0.35
CA HIS A 173 26.11 19.16 -1.43
C HIS A 173 27.11 20.05 -2.16
N GLN A 174 28.06 19.44 -2.87
CA GLN A 174 28.98 20.16 -3.75
C GLN A 174 28.46 20.17 -5.20
N PHE A 175 27.79 19.08 -5.60
CA PHE A 175 27.22 18.91 -6.93
C PHE A 175 25.79 18.38 -6.82
N ALA A 176 24.92 18.83 -7.71
CA ALA A 176 23.54 18.36 -7.83
C ALA A 176 23.16 18.30 -9.30
N SER A 177 22.42 17.25 -9.67
CA SER A 177 21.82 17.15 -10.99
C SER A 177 20.69 18.18 -11.14
N ARG A 178 20.36 18.55 -12.38
CA ARG A 178 19.40 19.63 -12.67
C ARG A 178 18.21 19.17 -13.52
N TYR A 179 18.12 17.88 -13.80
CA TYR A 179 17.06 17.33 -14.63
C TYR A 179 15.86 16.98 -13.76
N ALA A 180 14.66 17.06 -14.34
CA ALA A 180 13.44 16.61 -13.68
C ALA A 180 13.25 15.11 -13.89
N GLY A 181 12.60 14.44 -12.93
CA GLY A 181 12.36 12.99 -12.96
C GLY A 181 13.60 12.21 -12.51
N SER A 182 13.64 10.91 -12.78
CA SER A 182 14.71 10.04 -12.28
C SER A 182 15.89 9.85 -13.26
N ASN A 183 15.78 10.40 -14.48
CA ASN A 183 16.89 10.45 -15.42
C ASN A 183 17.83 11.61 -15.07
N GLN A 184 19.00 11.31 -14.51
CA GLN A 184 19.94 12.30 -14.00
C GLN A 184 21.33 12.16 -14.60
N TYR A 185 22.07 13.27 -14.65
CA TYR A 185 23.44 13.30 -15.12
C TYR A 185 24.29 14.27 -14.29
N LEU A 186 25.52 13.86 -14.00
CA LEU A 186 26.56 14.68 -13.38
C LEU A 186 27.91 14.45 -14.07
N ALA A 187 28.67 15.54 -14.22
CA ALA A 187 30.08 15.52 -14.57
C ALA A 187 30.85 16.28 -13.50
N ILE A 188 31.77 15.60 -12.83
CA ILE A 188 32.48 16.11 -11.67
C ILE A 188 33.98 16.10 -11.99
N PRO A 189 34.63 17.26 -12.08
CA PRO A 189 36.09 17.30 -12.23
C PRO A 189 36.73 16.71 -10.96
N VAL A 190 37.88 16.05 -11.12
CA VAL A 190 38.65 15.45 -10.02
C VAL A 190 40.07 15.96 -10.07
N GLU A 191 40.56 16.43 -8.93
CA GLU A 191 41.91 16.97 -8.79
C GLU A 191 42.82 16.03 -7.99
N GLN A 192 42.23 15.20 -7.13
CA GLN A 192 42.94 14.32 -6.20
C GLN A 192 42.17 13.00 -6.06
N ALA A 193 42.90 11.92 -5.81
CA ALA A 193 42.29 10.64 -5.50
C ALA A 193 41.49 10.71 -4.18
N GLY A 194 40.41 9.94 -4.11
CA GLY A 194 39.54 9.95 -2.95
C GLY A 194 38.15 9.40 -3.22
N TYR A 195 37.33 9.38 -2.18
CA TYR A 195 35.93 8.99 -2.31
C TYR A 195 35.10 10.14 -2.85
N LEU A 196 34.19 9.78 -3.75
CA LEU A 196 33.06 10.63 -4.12
C LEU A 196 31.80 9.97 -3.57
N HIS A 197 31.09 10.71 -2.72
CA HIS A 197 29.88 10.29 -2.05
C HIS A 197 28.66 10.79 -2.82
N PHE A 198 27.65 9.93 -2.94
CA PHE A 198 26.40 10.23 -3.63
C PHE A 198 25.21 10.00 -2.71
N ALA A 199 24.19 10.86 -2.86
CA ALA A 199 22.87 10.65 -2.29
C ALA A 199 21.83 10.74 -3.40
N LEU A 200 21.00 9.71 -3.48
CA LEU A 200 19.81 9.65 -4.33
C LEU A 200 18.63 9.97 -3.42
N ASN A 201 17.92 11.06 -3.68
CA ASN A 201 16.84 11.53 -2.83
C ASN A 201 15.53 11.72 -3.61
N ALA A 202 14.46 11.15 -3.10
CA ALA A 202 13.13 11.21 -3.65
C ALA A 202 12.14 11.79 -2.63
N PRO A 203 11.84 13.11 -2.69
CA PRO A 203 11.09 13.79 -1.63
C PRO A 203 9.60 13.43 -1.55
N GLN A 204 9.04 12.82 -2.59
CA GLN A 204 7.64 12.40 -2.63
C GLN A 204 7.54 10.89 -2.83
N GLN A 205 8.13 10.41 -3.92
CA GLN A 205 8.14 9.01 -4.33
C GLN A 205 9.41 8.78 -5.16
N GLY A 206 10.17 7.74 -4.85
CA GLY A 206 11.31 7.33 -5.65
C GLY A 206 10.95 6.29 -6.72
N ASP A 207 11.98 5.79 -7.39
CA ASP A 207 11.91 4.92 -8.56
C ASP A 207 12.96 3.81 -8.47
N ASP A 208 12.79 2.80 -9.31
CA ASP A 208 13.87 1.90 -9.68
C ASP A 208 14.77 2.58 -10.71
N VAL A 209 16.06 2.66 -10.41
CA VAL A 209 17.03 3.37 -11.25
C VAL A 209 18.28 2.53 -11.49
N GLU A 210 18.85 2.69 -12.69
CA GLU A 210 20.19 2.20 -13.00
C GLU A 210 21.19 3.35 -12.84
N MET A 211 22.18 3.17 -11.97
CA MET A 211 23.28 4.12 -11.78
C MET A 211 24.57 3.56 -12.39
N VAL A 212 25.22 4.33 -13.25
CA VAL A 212 26.54 4.00 -13.80
C VAL A 212 27.50 5.17 -13.68
N VAL A 213 28.76 4.87 -13.39
CA VAL A 213 29.84 5.85 -13.24
C VAL A 213 30.97 5.52 -14.21
N TYR A 214 31.55 6.53 -14.86
CA TYR A 214 32.72 6.39 -15.73
C TYR A 214 33.82 7.35 -15.31
N PHE A 215 35.07 6.90 -15.41
CA PHE A 215 36.27 7.70 -15.17
C PHE A 215 36.86 8.15 -16.50
N HIS A 216 37.29 9.41 -16.57
CA HIS A 216 37.88 10.04 -17.73
C HIS A 216 39.20 10.73 -17.39
#